data_AF-A0A7V6WI42-F1
#
_entry.id   AF-A0A7V6WI42-F1
#
_cell.length_a   1.000
_cell.length_b   1.000
_cell.length_c   1.000
_cell.angle_alpha   90.00
_cell.angle_beta   90.00
_cell.angle_gamma   90.00
#
_symmetry.space_group_name_H-M   'P 1'
#
loop_
_entity.id
_entity.type
_entity.pdbx_description
1 polymer ?
#
loop_
_entity_poly.entity_id
_entity_poly.type
_entity_poly.pdbx_seq_one_letter_code
_entity_poly.pdbx_strand_id
1 'polypeptide(L)'
;MKQRIQELLLPRVQKPSRYLGNEWNAVHKDWDQVPVKMAFAFPDVYEVGMSHLGLHILYGLVNQRDSTLLERVFAPGLDLESLLQEQGLPLFS
;
A
#
# COMPACT_ATOMS: atom_id res chain seq x y z
N MET A 1 -0.49 14.08 5.22
CA MET A 1 0.16 13.60 3.96
C MET A 1 -0.78 12.74 3.13
N LYS A 2 -1.30 11.63 3.67
CA LYS A 2 -2.19 10.68 2.95
C LYS A 2 -3.42 11.34 2.30
N GLN A 3 -4.10 12.24 3.01
CA GLN A 3 -5.28 12.97 2.50
C GLN A 3 -4.95 13.87 1.30
N ARG A 4 -3.83 14.61 1.35
CA ARG A 4 -3.36 15.46 0.23
C ARG A 4 -3.08 14.65 -1.03
N ILE A 5 -2.57 13.43 -0.88
CA ILE A 5 -2.31 12.52 -2.01
C ILE A 5 -3.63 12.02 -2.61
N GLN A 6 -4.55 11.58 -1.75
CA GLN A 6 -5.86 11.09 -2.18
C GLN A 6 -6.68 12.15 -2.92
N GLU A 7 -6.64 13.41 -2.47
CA GLU A 7 -7.44 14.49 -3.05
C GLU A 7 -6.80 15.14 -4.28
N LEU A 8 -5.47 15.22 -4.36
CA LEU A 8 -4.78 15.97 -5.43
C LEU A 8 -4.11 15.11 -6.50
N LEU A 9 -3.60 13.93 -6.11
CA LEU A 9 -2.81 13.08 -7.00
C LEU A 9 -3.65 11.96 -7.60
N LEU A 10 -4.44 11.27 -6.77
CA LEU A 10 -5.23 10.12 -7.25
C LEU A 10 -6.26 10.47 -8.34
N PRO A 11 -6.90 11.64 -8.39
CA PRO A 11 -7.78 11.98 -9.52
C PRO A 11 -7.06 12.07 -10.87
N ARG A 12 -5.73 12.15 -10.88
CA ARG A 12 -4.88 12.32 -12.07
C ARG A 12 -4.24 11.01 -12.55
N VAL A 13 -4.45 9.90 -11.84
CA VAL A 13 -3.88 8.59 -12.21
C VAL A 13 -4.95 7.69 -12.83
N GLN A 14 -4.54 6.76 -13.69
CA GLN A 14 -5.46 5.90 -14.45
C GLN A 14 -6.24 4.93 -13.56
N LYS A 15 -5.63 4.43 -12.49
CA LYS A 15 -6.20 3.42 -11.59
C LYS A 15 -6.02 3.82 -10.12
N PRO A 16 -6.79 4.81 -9.65
CA PRO A 16 -6.63 5.37 -8.30
C PRO A 16 -6.94 4.37 -7.19
N SER A 17 -7.84 3.43 -7.44
CA SER A 17 -8.25 2.40 -6.47
C SER A 17 -7.10 1.54 -5.95
N ARG A 18 -6.04 1.36 -6.75
CA ARG A 18 -4.81 0.64 -6.37
C ARG A 18 -4.10 1.23 -5.15
N TYR A 19 -4.36 2.50 -4.84
CA TYR A 19 -3.61 3.27 -3.85
C TYR A 19 -4.47 3.66 -2.63
N LEU A 20 -5.70 3.17 -2.53
CA LEU A 20 -6.61 3.53 -1.44
C LEU A 20 -6.41 2.68 -0.19
N GLY A 21 -5.80 1.49 -0.31
CA GLY A 21 -5.60 0.55 0.82
C GLY A 21 -6.89 -0.11 1.32
N ASN A 22 -7.98 -0.01 0.55
CA ASN A 22 -9.30 -0.55 0.90
C ASN A 22 -9.62 -1.81 0.09
N GLU A 23 -8.62 -2.58 -0.34
CA GLU A 23 -8.85 -3.82 -1.05
C GLU A 23 -9.57 -4.88 -0.21
N TRP A 24 -10.16 -5.85 -0.89
CA TRP A 24 -10.72 -7.02 -0.25
C TRP A 24 -9.63 -7.74 0.59
N ASN A 25 -9.95 -8.07 1.84
CA ASN A 25 -9.03 -8.60 2.86
C ASN A 25 -7.94 -7.63 3.37
N ALA A 26 -8.07 -6.31 3.15
CA ALA A 26 -7.22 -5.35 3.85
C ALA A 26 -7.47 -5.42 5.37
N VAL A 27 -6.41 -5.67 6.14
CA VAL A 27 -6.48 -5.74 7.60
C VAL A 27 -6.24 -4.34 8.17
N HIS A 28 -7.20 -3.87 8.96
CA HIS A 28 -7.12 -2.57 9.62
C HIS A 28 -6.89 -2.78 11.12
N LYS A 29 -5.77 -2.25 11.62
CA LYS A 29 -5.40 -2.28 13.04
C LYS A 29 -5.12 -0.87 13.55
N ASP A 30 -5.21 -0.69 14.86
CA ASP A 30 -4.70 0.51 15.51
C ASP A 30 -3.16 0.47 15.49
N TRP A 31 -2.55 1.39 14.73
CA TRP A 31 -1.10 1.47 14.57
C TRP A 31 -0.39 1.80 15.88
N ASP A 32 -1.02 2.54 16.80
CA ASP A 32 -0.41 2.95 18.05
C ASP A 32 -0.31 1.79 19.05
N GLN A 33 -1.21 0.82 18.92
CA GLN A 33 -1.27 -0.36 19.79
C GLN A 33 -0.40 -1.53 19.32
N VAL A 34 0.20 -1.43 18.12
CA VAL A 34 0.97 -2.52 17.53
C VAL A 34 2.48 -2.25 17.61
N PRO A 35 3.27 -3.04 18.38
CA PRO A 35 4.69 -2.79 18.60
C PRO A 35 5.57 -3.07 17.38
N VAL A 36 5.21 -4.03 16.52
CA VAL A 36 6.01 -4.39 15.35
C VAL A 36 5.28 -4.01 14.07
N LYS A 37 5.88 -3.10 13.29
CA LYS A 37 5.32 -2.59 12.04
C LYS A 37 6.23 -2.97 10.87
N MET A 38 5.65 -3.54 9.83
CA MET A 38 6.35 -4.05 8.66
C MET A 38 5.63 -3.62 7.39
N ALA A 39 6.33 -3.65 6.27
CA ALA A 39 5.75 -3.51 4.95
C ALA A 39 6.37 -4.52 3.99
N PHE A 40 5.55 -5.22 3.22
CA PHE A 40 6.02 -5.95 2.05
C PHE A 40 6.15 -5.00 0.88
N ALA A 41 7.39 -4.71 0.50
CA ALA A 41 7.70 -3.96 -0.72
C ALA A 41 7.81 -4.93 -1.90
N PHE A 42 6.79 -4.97 -2.73
CA PHE A 42 6.81 -5.76 -3.96
C PHE A 42 7.32 -4.89 -5.13
N PRO A 43 8.36 -5.31 -5.84
CA PRO A 43 9.05 -4.48 -6.83
C PRO A 43 8.33 -4.44 -8.20
N ASP A 44 7.00 -4.43 -8.20
CA ASP A 44 6.17 -4.38 -9.40
C ASP A 44 4.81 -3.75 -9.09
N VAL A 45 4.01 -3.48 -10.12
CA VAL A 45 2.69 -2.87 -10.00
C VAL A 45 1.70 -3.74 -9.24
N TYR A 46 0.70 -3.09 -8.67
CA TYR A 46 -0.36 -3.69 -7.84
C TYR A 46 -0.92 -4.98 -8.42
N GLU A 47 -1.28 -5.06 -9.70
CA GLU A 47 -1.90 -6.26 -10.28
C GLU A 47 -0.97 -7.47 -10.31
N VAL A 48 0.33 -7.25 -10.57
CA VAL A 48 1.32 -8.32 -10.58
C VAL A 48 1.55 -8.81 -9.14
N GLY A 49 1.72 -7.87 -8.21
CA GLY A 49 1.92 -8.19 -6.80
C GLY A 49 0.70 -8.84 -6.14
N MET A 50 -0.52 -8.44 -6.51
CA MET A 50 -1.75 -9.05 -5.99
C MET A 50 -2.02 -10.44 -6.56
N SER A 51 -1.32 -10.84 -7.62
CA SER A 51 -1.36 -12.21 -8.15
C SER A 51 -0.42 -13.16 -7.39
N HIS A 52 0.39 -12.65 -6.44
CA HIS A 52 1.30 -13.47 -5.62
C HIS A 52 0.59 -14.12 -4.42
N LEU A 53 0.28 -15.41 -4.52
CA LEU A 53 -0.35 -16.18 -3.44
C LEU A 53 0.45 -16.16 -2.13
N GLY A 54 1.78 -16.26 -2.22
CA GLY A 54 2.66 -16.23 -1.03
C GLY A 54 2.54 -14.91 -0.25
N LEU A 55 2.38 -13.80 -0.96
CA LEU A 55 2.21 -12.48 -0.35
C LEU A 55 0.89 -12.40 0.43
N HIS A 56 -0.20 -12.97 -0.10
CA HIS A 56 -1.48 -13.07 0.63
C HIS A 56 -1.38 -13.93 1.89
N ILE A 57 -0.74 -15.10 1.78
CA ILE A 57 -0.59 -16.01 2.92
C ILE A 57 0.22 -15.33 4.02
N LEU A 58 1.36 -14.74 3.69
CA LEU A 58 2.22 -14.07 4.67
C LEU A 58 1.54 -12.83 5.27
N TYR A 59 0.86 -12.03 4.44
CA TYR A 59 0.09 -10.89 4.91
C TYR A 59 -0.96 -11.31 5.95
N GLY A 60 -1.74 -12.35 5.66
CA GLY A 60 -2.73 -12.89 6.59
C GLY A 60 -2.11 -13.45 7.87
N LEU A 61 -1.10 -14.34 7.75
CA LEU A 61 -0.49 -15.00 8.90
C LEU A 61 0.18 -14.01 9.88
N VAL A 62 0.83 -12.99 9.35
CA VAL A 62 1.43 -11.95 10.18
C VAL A 62 0.33 -11.10 10.82
N ASN A 63 -0.63 -10.61 10.03
CA ASN A 63 -1.69 -9.78 10.57
C ASN A 63 -2.70 -10.50 11.48
N GLN A 64 -2.67 -11.83 11.59
CA GLN A 64 -3.42 -12.57 12.62
C GLN A 64 -2.88 -12.37 14.04
N ARG A 65 -1.63 -11.91 14.21
CA ARG A 65 -1.03 -11.69 15.52
C ARG A 65 -1.31 -10.26 16.00
N ASP A 66 -1.80 -10.10 17.21
CA ASP A 66 -2.14 -8.78 17.76
C ASP A 66 -0.93 -7.83 17.85
N SER A 67 0.26 -8.38 18.06
CA SER A 67 1.50 -7.61 18.23
C SER A 67 2.20 -7.20 16.93
N THR A 68 1.66 -7.57 15.76
CA THR A 68 2.30 -7.25 14.47
C THR A 68 1.34 -6.64 13.46
N LEU A 69 1.83 -5.66 12.70
CA LEU A 69 1.14 -5.01 11.61
C LEU A 69 2.02 -5.11 10.39
N LEU A 70 1.45 -5.58 9.29
CA LEU A 70 2.12 -5.70 8.02
C LEU A 70 1.26 -5.04 6.96
N GLU A 71 1.82 -4.04 6.30
CA GLU A 71 1.26 -3.41 5.11
C GLU A 71 1.86 -3.98 3.82
N ARG A 72 1.29 -3.60 2.68
CA ARG A 72 1.80 -3.96 1.35
C ARG A 72 1.99 -2.70 0.54
N VAL A 73 3.19 -2.53 -0.01
CA VAL A 73 3.51 -1.45 -0.93
C VAL A 73 4.00 -2.03 -2.25
N PHE A 74 3.50 -1.45 -3.34
CA PHE A 74 3.81 -1.87 -4.71
C PHE A 74 4.53 -0.74 -5.43
N ALA A 75 5.24 -1.06 -6.51
CA ALA A 75 5.77 -0.02 -7.38
C ALA A 75 4.61 0.82 -7.93
N PRO A 76 4.70 2.16 -7.89
CA PRO A 76 3.68 3.01 -8.48
C PRO A 76 3.63 2.77 -10.00
N GLY A 77 2.45 2.92 -10.61
CA GLY A 77 2.38 3.05 -12.06
C GLY A 77 3.16 4.29 -12.53
N LEU A 78 3.64 4.28 -13.78
CA LEU A 78 4.43 5.37 -14.35
C LEU A 78 3.75 6.75 -14.23
N ASP A 79 2.42 6.78 -14.26
CA ASP A 79 1.61 7.97 -14.08
C ASP A 79 1.70 8.52 -12.65
N LEU A 80 1.53 7.67 -11.63
CA LEU A 80 1.72 8.08 -10.23
C LEU A 80 3.18 8.38 -9.91
N GLU A 81 4.12 7.59 -10.44
CA GLU A 81 5.56 7.78 -10.23
C GLU A 81 6.00 9.17 -10.66
N SER A 82 5.64 9.57 -11.88
CA SER A 82 5.95 10.89 -12.43
C SER A 82 5.41 12.00 -11.52
N LEU A 83 4.16 11.87 -11.06
CA LEU A 83 3.54 12.85 -10.18
C LEU A 83 4.20 12.92 -8.79
N LEU A 84 4.62 11.78 -8.23
CA LEU A 84 5.34 11.75 -6.95
C LEU A 84 6.71 12.43 -7.08
N GLN A 85 7.43 12.18 -8.17
CA GLN A 85 8.72 12.81 -8.46
C GLN A 85 8.57 14.32 -8.66
N GLU A 86 7.61 14.76 -9.49
CA GLU A 86 7.34 16.18 -9.75
C GLU A 86 7.01 16.95 -8.47
N GLN A 87 6.30 16.32 -7.53
CA GLN A 87 5.88 16.94 -6.28
C GLN A 87 6.88 16.72 -5.12
N GLY A 88 7.97 15.98 -5.36
CA GLY A 88 8.95 15.63 -4.32
C GLY A 88 8.35 14.83 -3.16
N LEU A 89 7.36 13.98 -3.44
CA LEU A 89 6.65 13.19 -2.43
C LEU A 89 7.16 11.75 -2.35
N PRO A 90 7.24 11.16 -1.14
CA PRO A 90 7.64 9.78 -0.99
C PRO A 90 6.55 8.81 -1.46
N LEU A 91 6.97 7.58 -1.78
CA LEU A 91 6.05 6.45 -1.93
C LEU A 91 5.34 6.18 -0.59
N PHE A 92 4.10 5.69 -0.68
CA PHE A 92 3.23 5.45 0.46
C PHE A 92 2.54 4.09 0.36
N SER A 93 2.06 3.63 1.51
CA SER A 93 1.17 2.48 1.71
C SER A 93 -0.10 2.93 2.42
#